data_AF-A0A8T3RHA6-F1
#
_entry.id   AF-A0A8T3RHA6-F1
#
_cell.length_a   1.000
_cell.length_b   1.000
_cell.length_c   1.000
_cell.angle_alpha   90.00
_cell.angle_beta   90.00
_cell.angle_gamma   90.00
#
_symmetry.space_group_name_H-M   'P 1'
#
loop_
_entity.id
_entity.type
_entity.pdbx_description
1 polymer ?
#
loop_
_entity_poly.entity_id
_entity_poly.type
_entity_poly.pdbx_seq_one_letter_code
_entity_poly.pdbx_strand_id
1 'polypeptide(L)' 'MKDQYDFSKGERGKFYRPDAVFRLSVYLDEAVEIYLAKKAEAKGIELPDFDNEPLKKEIATIGREVAPS' A
#
# COMPACT_ATOMS: atom_id res chain seq x y z
N MET A 1 10.97 -24.45 11.72
CA MET A 1 12.02 -23.99 10.78
C MET A 1 12.96 -25.17 10.50
N LYS A 2 13.63 -25.25 9.34
CA LYS A 2 14.55 -26.36 9.03
C LYS A 2 15.93 -26.13 9.66
N ASP A 3 16.61 -27.24 10.01
CA ASP A 3 17.94 -27.22 10.63
C ASP A 3 19.06 -26.79 9.67
N GLN A 4 18.88 -27.01 8.37
CA GLN A 4 19.85 -26.57 7.35
C GLN A 4 19.18 -26.10 6.05
N TYR A 5 19.79 -25.08 5.45
CA TYR A 5 19.45 -24.54 4.14
C TYR A 5 20.70 -24.51 3.25
N ASP A 6 20.57 -24.93 2.00
CA ASP A 6 21.65 -24.85 1.00
C ASP A 6 21.58 -23.51 0.26
N PHE A 7 22.61 -22.69 0.45
CA PHE A 7 22.78 -21.38 -0.18
C PHE A 7 23.90 -21.37 -1.25
N SER A 8 24.41 -22.53 -1.67
CA SER A 8 25.53 -22.64 -2.64
C SER A 8 25.25 -21.96 -3.99
N LYS A 9 23.97 -21.78 -4.35
CA LYS A 9 23.51 -21.08 -5.56
C LYS A 9 22.98 -19.66 -5.29
N GLY A 10 23.23 -19.13 -4.09
CA GLY A 10 22.78 -17.82 -3.68
C GLY A 10 23.52 -16.71 -4.42
N GLU A 11 22.77 -15.81 -5.06
CA GLU A 11 23.31 -14.60 -5.69
C GLU A 11 23.00 -13.39 -4.80
N ARG A 12 24.03 -12.64 -4.40
CA ARG A 12 23.85 -11.43 -3.59
C ARG A 12 23.06 -10.39 -4.38
N GLY A 13 21.93 -9.95 -3.83
CA GLY A 13 21.10 -8.91 -4.45
C GLY A 13 20.21 -9.39 -5.60
N LYS A 14 20.02 -10.70 -5.80
CA LYS A 14 19.19 -11.28 -6.88
C LYS A 14 17.80 -10.64 -7.03
N PHE A 15 17.18 -10.27 -5.92
CA PHE A 15 15.86 -9.65 -5.88
C PHE A 15 15.89 -8.17 -5.49
N TYR A 16 17.08 -7.62 -5.22
CA TYR A 16 17.22 -6.21 -4.87
C TYR A 16 17.01 -5.37 -6.13
N ARG A 17 16.11 -4.40 -6.02
CA ARG A 17 15.81 -3.42 -7.05
C ARG A 17 15.80 -2.05 -6.36
N PRO A 18 16.74 -1.14 -6.70
CA PRO A 18 16.83 0.16 -6.05
C PRO A 18 15.54 0.98 -6.23
N ASP A 19 14.89 0.83 -7.39
CA ASP A 19 13.66 1.54 -7.74
C ASP A 19 12.40 0.67 -7.62
N ALA A 20 12.43 -0.35 -6.75
CA ALA A 20 11.27 -1.22 -6.55
C ALA A 20 10.08 -0.42 -6.02
N VAL A 21 8.97 -0.41 -6.77
CA VAL A 21 7.69 0.11 -6.28
C VAL A 21 6.88 -1.05 -5.71
N PHE A 22 6.72 -1.05 -4.39
CA PHE A 22 5.89 -2.04 -3.69
C PHE A 22 4.43 -1.58 -3.70
N ARG A 23 3.57 -2.39 -4.32
CA ARG A 23 2.11 -2.24 -4.23
C ARG A 23 1.61 -3.23 -3.18
N LEU A 24 1.37 -2.75 -1.97
CA LEU A 24 0.84 -3.54 -0.87
C LEU A 24 -0.68 -3.45 -0.86
N SER A 25 -1.35 -4.59 -0.82
CA SER A 25 -2.78 -4.63 -0.54
C SER A 25 -3.00 -4.20 0.90
N VAL A 26 -3.91 -3.24 1.10
CA VAL A 26 -4.38 -2.84 2.42
C VAL A 26 -5.79 -3.34 2.61
N TYR A 27 -6.04 -3.97 3.76
CA TYR A 27 -7.39 -4.29 4.18
C TYR A 27 -7.98 -3.05 4.86
N LEU A 28 -9.16 -2.64 4.40
CA LEU A 28 -9.90 -1.55 5.00
C LEU A 28 -10.87 -2.11 6.02
N ASP A 29 -11.22 -1.28 7.00
CA ASP A 29 -12.38 -1.55 7.82
C ASP A 29 -13.64 -1.55 6.95
N GLU A 30 -14.61 -2.41 7.27
CA GLU A 30 -15.83 -2.62 6.48
C GLU A 30 -16.58 -1.30 6.22
N ALA A 31 -16.67 -0.41 7.22
CA ALA A 31 -17.36 0.86 7.05
C ALA A 31 -16.63 1.79 6.05
N VAL A 32 -15.30 1.74 6.05
CA VAL A 32 -14.45 2.51 5.13
C VAL A 32 -14.57 1.96 3.72
N GLU A 33 -14.56 0.63 3.56
CA GLU A 33 -14.73 -0.03 2.27
C GLU A 33 -16.09 0.30 1.63
N ILE A 34 -17.18 0.19 2.39
CA ILE A 34 -18.53 0.54 1.93
C ILE A 34 -18.62 2.01 1.50
N TYR A 35 -18.02 2.92 2.27
CA TYR A 35 -18.02 4.35 1.95
C TYR A 35 -17.28 4.62 0.63
N LEU A 36 -16.10 4.04 0.44
CA LEU A 36 -15.31 4.24 -0.76
C LEU A 36 -15.94 3.57 -1.98
N ALA A 37 -16.52 2.37 -1.83
CA ALA A 37 -17.22 1.67 -2.89
C ALA A 37 -18.38 2.51 -3.46
N LYS A 38 -19.22 3.09 -2.59
CA LYS A 38 -20.31 4.00 -3.01
C LYS A 38 -19.79 5.23 -3.76
N LYS A 39 -18.63 5.75 -3.35
CA LYS A 39 -18.01 6.92 -3.98
C LYS A 39 -17.39 6.58 -5.34
N ALA A 40 -16.87 5.37 -5.50
CA ALA A 40 -16.37 4.85 -6.77
C ALA A 40 -17.52 4.60 -7.75
N GLU A 41 -18.60 3.96 -7.28
CA GLU A 41 -19.84 3.74 -8.03
C GLU A 41 -20.43 5.06 -8.54
N ALA A 42 -20.51 6.09 -7.69
CA ALA A 42 -20.97 7.42 -8.08
C ALA A 42 -20.11 8.09 -9.17
N LYS A 43 -18.86 7.65 -9.35
CA LYS A 43 -17.95 8.10 -10.41
C LYS A 43 -17.91 7.14 -11.62
N GLY A 44 -18.64 6.02 -11.58
CA GLY A 44 -18.65 5.01 -12.63
C GLY A 44 -17.34 4.23 -12.76
N ILE A 45 -16.56 4.11 -11.67
CA ILE A 45 -15.29 3.36 -11.64
C ILE A 45 -15.34 2.31 -10.53
N GLU A 46 -14.53 1.26 -10.65
CA GLU A 46 -14.41 0.26 -9.60
C GLU A 46 -13.53 0.76 -8.45
N LEU A 47 -13.71 0.20 -7.25
CA LEU A 47 -12.93 0.57 -6.07
C LEU A 47 -11.41 0.41 -6.26
N PRO A 48 -10.88 -0.63 -6.93
CA PRO A 48 -9.44 -0.75 -7.23
C PRO A 48 -8.90 0.37 -8.13
N ASP A 49 -9.76 0.95 -8.99
CA ASP A 49 -9.44 2.05 -9.89
C ASP A 49 -9.72 3.42 -9.26
N PHE A 50 -10.26 3.43 -8.04
CA PHE A 50 -10.58 4.66 -7.32
C PHE A 50 -9.30 5.41 -6.93
N ASP A 51 -9.22 6.67 -7.32
CA ASP A 51 -8.06 7.51 -7.04
C ASP A 51 -7.84 7.69 -5.52
N ASN A 52 -6.62 7.38 -5.08
CA ASN A 52 -6.14 7.55 -3.71
C ASN A 52 -6.00 9.01 -3.26
N GLU A 53 -6.30 10.01 -4.11
CA GLU A 53 -6.33 11.44 -3.79
C GLU A 53 -6.91 11.79 -2.40
N PRO A 54 -8.10 11.29 -1.99
CA PRO A 54 -8.66 11.59 -0.67
C PRO A 54 -7.79 11.05 0.46
N LEU A 55 -7.29 9.82 0.33
CA LEU A 55 -6.42 9.19 1.33
C LEU A 55 -5.07 9.92 1.44
N LYS A 56 -4.51 10.35 0.31
CA LYS A 56 -3.27 11.14 0.26
C LYS A 56 -3.42 12.47 1.00
N LYS A 57 -4.56 13.15 0.88
CA LYS A 57 -4.84 14.42 1.57
C LYS A 57 -4.93 14.24 3.09
N GLU A 58 -5.58 13.17 3.55
CA GLU A 58 -5.66 12.85 4.98
C GLU A 58 -4.28 12.50 5.55
N ILE A 59 -3.50 11.65 4.86
CA ILE A 59 -2.12 11.31 5.26
C ILE A 59 -1.25 12.57 5.34
N ALA A 60 -1.38 13.51 4.39
CA ALA A 60 -0.62 14.76 4.40
C ALA A 60 -1.01 15.68 5.56
N THR A 61 -2.28 15.65 5.98
CA THR A 61 -2.79 16.42 7.12
C THR A 61 -2.28 15.85 8.44
N ILE A 62 -2.42 14.53 8.65
CA ILE A 62 -1.90 13.83 9.84
C ILE A 62 -0.37 13.92 9.90
N GLY A 63 0.30 13.73 8.76
CA GLY A 63 1.76 13.82 8.64
C GLY A 63 2.33 15.20 8.98
N ARG A 64 1.51 16.25 8.92
CA ARG A 64 1.87 17.62 9.36
C ARG A 64 1.87 17.79 10.87
N GLU A 65 1.10 17.00 11.61
CA GLU A 65 1.07 17.07 13.08
C GLU A 65 2.27 16.38 13.75
N VAL A 66 2.95 15.47 13.03
CA VAL A 66 4.10 14.69 13.55
C VAL A 66 5.47 15.24 13.19
N ALA A 67 5.58 16.43 12.59
CA ALA A 67 6.87 17.09 12.39
C ALA A 67 7.26 17.90 13.65
N PRO A 68 8.20 17.43 14.50
CA PRO A 68 8.73 18.25 15.58
C PRO A 68 9.52 19.44 14.99
N SER A 69 9.41 20.58 15.66
CA SER A 69 10.19 21.80 15.43
C SER A 69 11.69 21.60 15.67
#